data_AF-A0A0D0DLT7-F1
#
_entry.id   AF-A0A0D0DLT7-F1
#
_cell.length_a   1.000
_cell.length_b   1.000
_cell.length_c   1.000
_cell.angle_alpha   90.00
_cell.angle_beta   90.00
_cell.angle_gamma   90.00
#
_symmetry.space_group_name_H-M   'P 1'
#
loop_
_entity.id
_entity.type
_entity.pdbx_description
1 polymer ?
#
loop_
_entity_poly.entity_id
_entity_poly.type
_entity_poly.pdbx_seq_one_letter_code
_entity_poly.pdbx_strand_id
1 'polypeptide(L)' 'LTFLFTTNADGSKKLPPLIIGKYQKPRPFKNRTGTQLGFNYHNNAKAWMTSAIYQEWLLDWDRKL' A
#
# COMPACT_ATOMS: atom_id res chain seq x y z
N LEU A 1 3.85 -8.34 -7.23
CA LEU A 1 2.94 -7.94 -6.13
C LEU A 1 3.81 -7.82 -4.91
N THR A 2 3.75 -6.70 -4.20
CA THR A 2 4.59 -6.42 -3.04
C THR A 2 3.72 -5.92 -1.90
N PHE A 3 4.05 -6.31 -0.67
CA PHE A 3 3.39 -5.87 0.54
C PHE A 3 4.41 -5.21 1.46
N LEU A 4 4.05 -4.07 2.05
CA LEU A 4 4.78 -3.45 3.15
C LEU A 4 3.94 -3.61 4.42
N PHE A 5 4.52 -4.28 5.40
CA PHE A 5 3.97 -4.41 6.75
C PHE A 5 4.75 -3.54 7.71
N THR A 6 4.05 -2.92 8.66
CA THR A 6 4.68 -2.09 9.69
C THR A 6 4.09 -2.43 11.04
N THR A 7 4.98 -2.67 12.00
CA THR A 7 4.64 -2.95 13.40
C THR A 7 5.66 -2.29 14.31
N ASN A 8 5.26 -1.95 15.53
CA ASN A 8 6.19 -1.56 16.59
C ASN A 8 6.91 -2.79 17.18
N ALA A 9 7.96 -2.54 17.99
CA ALA A 9 8.88 -3.57 18.47
C ALA A 9 8.23 -4.68 19.32
N ASP A 10 7.22 -4.34 20.13
CA ASP A 10 6.46 -5.29 20.95
C ASP A 10 5.29 -5.95 20.18
N GLY A 11 5.02 -5.51 18.95
CA GLY A 11 3.94 -6.03 18.11
C GLY A 11 2.52 -5.59 18.50
N SER A 12 2.35 -4.69 19.47
CA SER A 12 1.03 -4.24 19.95
C SER A 12 0.32 -3.32 18.96
N LYS A 13 1.07 -2.58 18.13
CA LYS A 13 0.56 -1.68 17.10
C LYS A 13 0.96 -2.18 15.72
N LYS A 14 -0.03 -2.54 14.91
CA LYS A 14 0.14 -2.97 13.52
C LYS A 14 -0.59 -1.99 12.61
N LEU A 15 0.10 -1.47 11.61
CA LEU A 15 -0.52 -0.59 10.61
C LEU A 15 -1.16 -1.42 9.50
N PRO A 16 -2.22 -0.91 8.83
CA PRO A 16 -2.74 -1.52 7.62
C PRO A 16 -1.64 -1.68 6.57
N PRO A 17 -1.56 -2.83 5.88
CA PRO A 17 -0.53 -3.06 4.90
C PRO A 17 -0.69 -2.14 3.69
N LEU A 18 0.43 -1.67 3.17
CA LEU A 18 0.50 -1.03 1.86
C LEU A 18 0.73 -2.11 0.80
N ILE A 19 -0.09 -2.09 -0.24
CA ILE A 19 -0.09 -3.09 -1.32
C ILE A 19 0.40 -2.42 -2.61
N ILE A 20 1.36 -3.03 -3.29
CA ILE A 20 1.87 -2.54 -4.58
C ILE A 20 1.66 -3.62 -5.64
N GLY A 21 0.78 -3.35 -6.59
CA GLY A 21 0.52 -4.23 -7.73
C GLY A 21 1.04 -3.67 -9.05
N LYS A 22 0.85 -4.45 -10.13
CA LYS A 22 1.27 -4.04 -11.47
C LYS A 22 0.26 -3.10 -12.13
N TYR A 23 -1.00 -3.48 -12.05
CA TYR A 23 -2.11 -2.82 -12.72
C TYR A 23 -2.87 -1.95 -11.72
N GLN A 24 -3.30 -0.76 -12.12
CA GLN A 24 -4.17 0.09 -11.29
C GLN A 24 -5.53 -0.58 -10.99
N LYS A 25 -6.06 -1.33 -11.96
CA LYS A 25 -7.30 -2.11 -11.86
C LYS A 25 -7.05 -3.56 -12.33
N PRO A 26 -6.52 -4.44 -11.46
CA PRO A 26 -6.36 -5.85 -11.77
C PRO A 26 -7.69 -6.49 -12.18
N ARG A 27 -7.66 -7.46 -13.11
CA ARG A 27 -8.88 -8.18 -13.55
C ARG A 27 -9.71 -8.77 -12.40
N PRO A 28 -9.11 -9.36 -11.33
CA PRO A 28 -9.88 -9.85 -10.18
C PRO A 28 -10.68 -8.77 -9.44
N PHE A 29 -10.32 -7.48 -9.58
CA PHE A 29 -11.02 -6.37 -8.91
C PHE A 29 -12.30 -5.96 -9.64
N LYS A 30 -12.68 -6.63 -10.73
CA LYS A 30 -13.93 -6.37 -11.47
C LYS A 30 -14.08 -4.87 -11.83
N ASN A 31 -13.03 -4.29 -12.43
CA ASN A 31 -12.93 -2.87 -12.83
C ASN A 31 -12.89 -1.84 -11.69
N ARG A 32 -12.72 -2.26 -10.43
CA ARG A 32 -12.52 -1.38 -9.29
C ARG A 32 -11.03 -1.13 -9.04
N THR A 33 -10.68 0.02 -8.47
CA THR A 33 -9.32 0.29 -7.94
C THR A 33 -9.14 -0.40 -6.59
N GLY A 34 -7.90 -0.59 -6.15
CA GLY A 34 -7.63 -1.09 -4.79
C GLY A 34 -8.21 -0.17 -3.71
N THR A 35 -8.17 1.15 -3.92
CA THR A 35 -8.78 2.14 -3.01
C THR A 35 -10.30 2.00 -2.92
N GLN A 36 -11.00 1.72 -4.04
CA GLN A 36 -12.44 1.43 -4.03
C GLN A 36 -12.81 0.12 -3.32
N LEU A 37 -11.83 -0.76 -3.11
CA LEU A 37 -11.97 -1.99 -2.33
C LEU A 37 -11.51 -1.82 -0.87
N GLY A 38 -11.10 -0.61 -0.46
CA GLY A 38 -10.65 -0.32 0.90
C GLY A 38 -9.18 -0.64 1.16
N PHE A 39 -8.39 -0.94 0.13
CA PHE A 39 -6.96 -1.20 0.27
C PHE A 39 -6.13 0.07 0.07
N ASN A 40 -5.07 0.20 0.87
CA ASN A 40 -3.98 1.13 0.56
C ASN A 40 -3.15 0.53 -0.59
N TYR A 41 -3.48 0.93 -1.82
CA TYR A 41 -3.01 0.27 -3.03
C TYR A 41 -2.32 1.23 -3.99
N HIS A 42 -1.07 0.95 -4.32
CA HIS A 42 -0.29 1.63 -5.35
C HIS A 42 -0.02 0.68 -6.52
N ASN A 43 0.32 1.25 -7.68
CA ASN A 43 0.68 0.47 -8.85
C ASN A 43 1.87 1.05 -9.62
N ASN A 44 2.73 0.18 -10.11
CA ASN A 44 3.75 0.51 -11.11
C ASN A 44 4.06 -0.72 -11.96
N ALA A 45 4.70 -0.54 -13.12
CA ALA A 45 4.92 -1.63 -14.08
C ALA A 45 5.67 -2.86 -13.52
N LYS A 46 6.49 -2.67 -12.47
CA LYS A 46 7.28 -3.74 -11.83
C LYS A 46 6.62 -4.29 -10.56
N ALA A 47 5.57 -3.64 -10.05
CA ALA A 47 4.98 -3.88 -8.74
C ALA A 47 6.01 -3.82 -7.58
N TRP A 48 7.00 -2.93 -7.67
CA TRP A 48 8.09 -2.80 -6.69
C TRP A 48 7.89 -1.59 -5.78
N MET A 49 8.48 -1.65 -4.58
CA MET A 49 8.64 -0.45 -3.76
C MET A 49 9.54 0.56 -4.47
N THR A 50 9.17 1.84 -4.43
CA THR A 50 10.01 2.96 -4.87
C THR A 50 10.16 3.96 -3.74
N SER A 51 11.20 4.78 -3.76
CA SER A 51 11.40 5.83 -2.75
C SER A 51 10.20 6.78 -2.69
N ALA A 52 9.61 7.11 -3.85
CA ALA A 52 8.42 7.97 -3.91
C ALA A 52 7.21 7.34 -3.20
N ILE A 53 6.91 6.06 -3.47
CA ILE A 53 5.81 5.35 -2.80
C ILE A 53 6.04 5.26 -1.29
N TYR A 54 7.28 5.00 -0.88
CA TYR A 54 7.64 4.93 0.54
C TYR A 54 7.50 6.28 1.25
N GLN A 55 7.98 7.36 0.62
CA GLN A 55 7.86 8.72 1.16
C GLN A 55 6.40 9.17 1.27
N GLU A 56 5.59 8.91 0.25
CA GLU A 56 4.16 9.21 0.27
C GLU A 56 3.45 8.48 1.43
N TRP A 57 3.70 7.17 1.57
CA TRP A 57 3.16 6.38 2.67
C TRP A 57 3.61 6.89 4.05
N LEU A 58 4.88 7.28 4.18
CA LEU A 58 5.44 7.77 5.44
C LEU A 58 4.81 9.11 5.84
N LEU A 59 4.65 10.04 4.90
CA LEU A 59 3.99 11.32 5.13
C LEU A 59 2.50 11.15 5.47
N ASP A 60 1.83 10.20 4.81
CA ASP A 60 0.44 9.88 5.12
C ASP A 60 0.25 9.27 6.51
N TRP A 61 1.23 8.50 6.99
CA TRP A 61 1.23 8.00 8.35
C TRP A 61 1.52 9.11 9.36
N ASP A 62 2.51 9.97 9.11
CA ASP A 62 2.87 11.11 9.96
C ASP A 62 1.68 12.07 10.18
N ARG A 63 0.88 12.34 9.15
CA ARG A 63 -0.34 13.17 9.26
C ARG A 63 -1.47 12.53 10.08
N LYS A 64 -1.45 11.21 10.27
CA LYS A 64 -2.48 10.45 11.03
C LYS A 64 -2.08 10.21 12.48
N LEU A 65 -0.85 10.58 12.83
CA LEU A 65 -0.28 10.49 14.17
C LEU A 65 -0.82 11.62 15.05
#